data_AF-A0A537PWL8-F1
#
_entry.id   AF-A0A537PWL8-F1
#
_cell.length_a   1.000
_cell.length_b   1.000
_cell.length_c   1.000
_cell.angle_alpha   90.00
_cell.angle_beta   90.00
_cell.angle_gamma   90.00
#
_symmetry.space_group_name_H-M   'P 1'
#
loop_
_entity.id
_entity.type
_entity.pdbx_description
1 polymer ?
#
loop_
_entity_poly.entity_id
_entity_poly.type
_entity_poly.pdbx_seq_one_letter_code
_entity_poly.pdbx_strand_id
1 'polypeptide(L)'
;MVQPTIGRVLSDIEREIEAEVRNRPPVHEPRPVNYVPPRVSAPALQMPDYVEHRDGATEIGKLSAEAVVREYEAAAKEIEAMGAELIERVRQCEAMTRDALAVTEDLKETAERYREEAKRVFVQIENCSLVTAEVRKTCVELKEKIAVPAAIDRPKPKKK
;
A
#
# COMPACT_ATOMS: atom_id res chain seq x y z
N MET A 1 -30.59 -17.78 -21.03
CA MET A 1 -30.19 -18.41 -19.76
C MET A 1 -28.84 -17.86 -19.36
N VAL A 2 -28.82 -16.79 -18.56
CA VAL A 2 -27.59 -16.12 -18.11
C VAL A 2 -27.24 -16.73 -16.76
N GLN A 3 -26.19 -17.55 -16.70
CA GLN A 3 -25.68 -18.02 -15.41
C GLN A 3 -25.20 -16.82 -14.61
N PRO A 4 -25.55 -16.70 -13.32
CA PRO A 4 -25.16 -15.56 -12.51
C PRO A 4 -23.63 -15.59 -12.33
N THR A 5 -22.97 -14.57 -12.87
CA THR A 5 -21.52 -14.33 -12.81
C THR A 5 -20.95 -14.41 -11.39
N ILE A 6 -21.78 -14.11 -10.38
CA ILE A 6 -21.44 -14.19 -8.96
C ILE A 6 -21.13 -15.64 -8.53
N GLY A 7 -21.86 -16.62 -9.05
CA GLY A 7 -21.63 -18.03 -8.70
C GLY A 7 -20.28 -18.53 -9.18
N ARG A 8 -19.84 -18.08 -10.37
CA ARG A 8 -18.53 -18.44 -10.94
C ARG A 8 -17.36 -17.85 -10.13
N VAL A 9 -17.49 -16.59 -9.72
CA VAL A 9 -16.46 -15.88 -8.94
C VAL A 9 -16.28 -16.53 -7.56
N LEU A 10 -17.37 -16.95 -6.91
CA LEU A 10 -17.28 -17.66 -5.63
C LEU A 10 -16.59 -19.02 -5.77
N SER A 11 -16.89 -19.78 -6.82
CA SER A 11 -16.22 -21.06 -7.09
C SER A 11 -14.73 -20.92 -7.43
N ASP A 12 -14.35 -19.79 -8.03
CA ASP A 12 -12.96 -19.51 -8.37
C ASP A 12 -12.16 -19.12 -7.12
N ILE A 13 -12.75 -18.31 -6.23
CA ILE A 13 -12.17 -17.94 -4.93
C ILE A 13 -12.05 -19.17 -4.01
N GLU A 14 -13.08 -20.02 -3.94
CA GLU A 14 -13.03 -21.25 -3.15
C GLU A 14 -11.91 -22.19 -3.61
N ARG A 15 -11.72 -22.31 -4.93
CA ARG A 15 -10.65 -23.12 -5.52
C ARG A 15 -9.26 -22.52 -5.27
N GLU A 16 -9.14 -21.21 -5.25
CA GLU A 16 -7.89 -20.51 -4.94
C GLU A 16 -7.51 -20.67 -3.46
N ILE A 17 -8.47 -20.58 -2.55
CA ILE A 17 -8.28 -20.86 -1.12
C ILE A 17 -7.87 -22.32 -0.90
N GLU A 18 -8.51 -23.27 -1.59
CA GLU A 18 -8.19 -24.69 -1.44
C GLU A 18 -6.78 -25.02 -1.98
N ALA A 19 -6.37 -24.37 -3.07
CA ALA A 19 -5.01 -24.46 -3.60
C ALA A 19 -3.98 -23.86 -2.63
N GLU A 20 -4.29 -22.71 -2.03
CA GLU A 20 -3.42 -22.05 -1.06
C GLU A 20 -3.28 -22.88 0.23
N VAL A 21 -4.37 -23.46 0.73
CA VAL A 21 -4.36 -24.34 1.92
C VAL A 21 -3.55 -25.61 1.66
N ARG A 22 -3.64 -26.18 0.46
CA ARG A 22 -2.89 -27.38 0.06
C ARG A 22 -1.41 -27.09 -0.16
N ASN A 23 -1.08 -25.90 -0.67
CA ASN A 23 0.30 -25.47 -0.91
C ASN A 23 0.93 -24.80 0.31
N ARG A 24 0.16 -24.56 1.37
CA ARG A 24 0.65 -24.00 2.62
C ARG A 24 1.67 -24.98 3.23
N PRO A 25 2.93 -24.57 3.42
CA PRO A 25 3.84 -25.36 4.24
C PRO A 25 3.21 -25.53 5.62
N PRO A 26 3.39 -26.69 6.29
CA PRO A 26 2.73 -26.95 7.56
C PRO A 26 3.02 -25.79 8.51
N VAL A 27 1.97 -25.05 8.87
CA VAL A 27 2.02 -24.13 10.00
C VAL A 27 2.45 -24.98 11.16
N HIS A 28 3.59 -24.61 11.74
CA HIS A 28 4.09 -25.21 12.95
C HIS A 28 2.92 -25.36 13.93
N GLU A 29 2.48 -26.60 14.17
CA GLU A 29 1.96 -26.95 15.48
C GLU A 29 2.89 -26.27 16.51
N PRO A 30 2.40 -25.72 17.63
CA PRO A 30 3.28 -25.38 18.72
C PRO A 30 3.98 -26.69 19.08
N ARG A 31 5.20 -26.84 18.55
CA ARG A 31 6.08 -27.97 18.82
C ARG A 31 6.00 -28.14 20.33
N PRO A 32 5.79 -29.37 20.87
CA PRO A 32 6.15 -29.59 22.25
C PRO A 32 7.55 -29.00 22.38
N VAL A 33 7.72 -28.07 23.31
CA VAL A 33 9.00 -27.42 23.56
C VAL A 33 9.91 -28.55 24.00
N ASN A 34 10.50 -29.23 23.02
CA ASN A 34 11.70 -30.01 23.17
C ASN A 34 12.68 -28.94 23.58
N TYR A 35 12.79 -28.73 24.88
CA TYR A 35 13.94 -28.11 25.49
C TYR A 35 15.10 -29.02 25.11
N VAL A 36 15.60 -28.82 23.89
CA VAL A 36 16.94 -29.20 23.53
C VAL A 36 17.75 -28.21 24.35
N PRO A 37 18.47 -28.66 25.40
CA PRO A 37 19.44 -27.80 26.04
C PRO A 37 20.25 -27.16 24.91
N PRO A 38 20.56 -25.85 24.96
CA PRO A 38 21.49 -25.25 24.01
C PRO A 38 22.62 -26.26 23.84
N ARG A 39 22.91 -26.69 22.62
CA ARG A 39 24.03 -27.62 22.41
C ARG A 39 25.22 -26.93 23.07
N VAL A 40 25.61 -27.39 24.26
CA VAL A 40 26.71 -26.85 25.06
C VAL A 40 28.00 -27.34 24.42
N SER A 41 28.16 -26.95 23.18
CA SER A 41 29.39 -26.94 22.45
C SER A 41 29.24 -25.67 21.64
N ALA A 42 29.42 -24.54 22.35
CA ALA A 42 29.80 -23.31 21.69
C ALA A 42 30.88 -23.71 20.67
N PRO A 43 30.85 -23.17 19.42
CA PRO A 43 31.99 -23.29 18.53
C PRO A 43 33.25 -23.04 19.35
N ALA A 44 34.34 -23.76 19.10
CA ALA A 44 35.60 -23.53 19.81
C ALA A 44 36.12 -22.13 19.46
N LEU A 45 35.50 -21.11 20.07
CA LEU A 45 35.95 -19.75 20.08
C LEU A 45 37.29 -19.82 20.75
N GLN A 46 38.31 -19.40 20.02
CA GLN A 46 39.63 -19.22 20.57
C GLN A 46 39.48 -18.34 21.83
N MET A 47 40.12 -18.77 22.92
CA MET A 47 40.05 -18.00 24.14
C MET A 47 40.56 -16.58 23.87
N PRO A 48 39.81 -15.54 24.27
CA PRO A 48 40.27 -14.17 24.09
C PRO A 48 41.59 -13.91 24.80
N ASP A 49 42.38 -13.00 24.24
CA ASP A 49 43.73 -12.67 24.74
C ASP A 49 43.73 -12.12 26.17
N TYR A 50 42.59 -11.59 26.65
CA TYR A 50 42.45 -11.08 28.00
C TYR A 50 42.26 -12.17 29.06
N VAL A 51 42.06 -13.43 28.68
CA VAL A 51 41.82 -14.53 29.61
C VAL A 51 43.16 -15.09 30.09
N GLU A 52 43.53 -14.70 31.30
CA GLU A 52 44.73 -15.20 31.98
C GLU A 52 44.35 -15.98 33.25
N HIS A 53 44.98 -17.14 33.44
CA HIS A 53 44.77 -17.97 34.63
C HIS A 53 45.82 -17.67 35.69
N ARG A 54 45.40 -17.50 36.95
CA ARG A 54 46.31 -17.34 38.08
C ARG A 54 47.03 -18.65 38.43
N ASP A 55 48.26 -18.54 38.90
CA ASP A 55 49.01 -19.67 39.47
C ASP A 55 48.26 -20.26 40.67
N GLY A 56 48.17 -21.59 40.71
CA GLY A 56 47.44 -22.32 41.74
C GLY A 56 45.94 -22.53 41.50
N ALA A 57 45.37 -21.99 40.40
CA ALA A 57 44.01 -22.35 39.99
C ALA A 57 43.91 -23.84 39.62
N THR A 58 42.87 -24.52 40.10
CA THR A 58 42.62 -25.91 39.75
C THR A 58 42.27 -26.03 38.27
N GLU A 59 42.60 -27.17 37.66
CA GLU A 59 42.31 -27.42 36.24
C GLU A 59 40.82 -27.29 35.93
N ILE A 60 39.97 -27.81 36.82
CA ILE A 60 38.51 -27.68 36.71
C ILE A 60 38.09 -26.20 36.76
N GLY A 61 38.67 -25.41 37.67
CA GLY A 61 38.38 -23.99 37.79
C GLY A 61 38.76 -23.20 36.53
N LYS A 62 39.91 -23.53 35.91
CA LYS A 62 40.34 -22.92 34.64
C LYS A 62 39.35 -23.24 33.51
N LEU A 63 38.99 -24.51 33.34
CA LEU A 63 38.04 -24.95 32.31
C LEU A 63 36.64 -24.35 32.50
N SER A 64 36.15 -24.27 33.74
CA SER A 64 34.87 -23.64 34.03
C SER A 64 34.88 -22.15 33.74
N ALA A 65 35.96 -21.44 34.09
CA ALA A 65 36.11 -20.01 33.78
C ALA A 65 36.15 -19.77 32.26
N GLU A 66 36.92 -20.58 31.52
CA GLU A 66 36.97 -20.49 30.06
C GLU A 66 35.61 -20.76 29.41
N ALA A 67 34.87 -21.76 29.88
CA ALA A 67 33.54 -22.07 29.36
C ALA A 67 32.59 -20.88 29.51
N VAL A 68 32.56 -20.26 30.70
CA VAL A 68 31.76 -19.06 30.95
C VAL A 68 32.16 -17.92 30.01
N VAL A 69 33.46 -17.65 29.88
CA VAL A 69 33.93 -16.60 28.97
C VAL A 69 33.50 -16.86 27.52
N ARG A 70 33.61 -18.11 27.03
CA ARG A 70 33.16 -18.46 25.67
C ARG A 70 31.67 -18.19 25.46
N GLU A 71 30.83 -18.46 26.45
CA GLU A 71 29.39 -18.17 26.37
C GLU A 71 29.11 -16.67 26.30
N TYR A 72 29.78 -15.86 27.12
CA TYR A 72 29.64 -14.40 27.08
C TYR A 72 30.16 -13.80 25.78
N GLU A 73 31.28 -14.29 25.26
CA GLU A 73 31.83 -13.86 23.97
C GLU A 73 30.92 -14.23 22.80
N ALA A 74 30.32 -15.43 22.83
CA ALA A 74 29.33 -15.83 21.84
C ALA A 74 28.11 -14.89 21.88
N ALA A 75 27.57 -14.62 23.08
CA ALA A 75 26.45 -13.71 23.25
C ALA A 75 26.79 -12.28 22.82
N ALA A 76 28.00 -11.79 23.12
CA ALA A 76 28.48 -10.48 22.67
C ALA A 76 28.48 -10.37 21.15
N LYS A 77 29.00 -11.40 20.44
CA LYS A 77 29.00 -11.44 18.98
C LYS A 77 27.59 -11.46 18.38
N GLU A 78 26.66 -12.16 19.02
CA GLU A 78 25.24 -12.16 18.60
C GLU A 78 24.62 -10.76 18.77
N ILE A 79 24.93 -10.06 19.86
CA ILE A 79 24.47 -8.67 20.08
C ILE A 79 25.05 -7.72 19.03
N GLU A 80 26.35 -7.85 18.71
CA GLU A 80 26.98 -7.05 17.65
C GLU A 80 26.33 -7.31 16.28
N ALA A 81 26.07 -8.58 15.95
CA ALA A 81 25.39 -8.97 14.72
C ALA A 81 23.96 -8.39 14.66
N MET A 82 23.22 -8.43 15.77
CA MET A 82 21.89 -7.83 15.88
C MET A 82 21.95 -6.30 15.68
N GLY A 83 22.98 -5.64 16.22
CA GLY A 83 23.21 -4.21 16.00
C GLY A 83 23.47 -3.88 14.53
N ALA A 84 24.26 -4.71 13.84
CA ALA A 84 24.52 -4.55 12.41
C ALA A 84 23.23 -4.74 11.57
N GLU A 85 22.41 -5.74 11.90
CA GLU A 85 21.11 -5.92 11.25
C GLU A 85 20.20 -4.71 11.47
N LEU A 86 20.12 -4.19 12.70
CA LEU A 86 19.28 -3.03 13.01
C LEU A 86 19.66 -1.80 12.17
N ILE A 87 20.96 -1.52 12.03
CA ILE A 87 21.45 -0.42 11.17
C ILE A 87 20.99 -0.61 9.73
N GLU A 88 21.07 -1.83 9.21
CA GLU A 88 20.63 -2.12 7.84
C GLU A 88 19.12 -1.95 7.67
N ARG A 89 18.32 -2.38 8.65
CA ARG A 89 16.87 -2.14 8.65
C ARG A 89 16.53 -0.64 8.71
N VAL A 90 17.26 0.14 9.51
CA VAL A 90 17.08 1.60 9.56
C VAL A 90 17.32 2.22 8.18
N ARG A 91 18.40 1.84 7.48
CA ARG A 91 18.67 2.31 6.12
C ARG A 91 17.54 1.97 5.14
N GLN A 92 16.97 0.77 5.25
CA GLN A 92 15.83 0.37 4.42
C GLN A 92 14.58 1.20 4.74
N CYS A 93 14.30 1.46 6.02
CA CYS A 93 13.21 2.34 6.44
C CYS A 93 13.40 3.79 5.92
N GLU A 94 14.61 4.32 5.98
CA GLU A 94 14.94 5.65 5.46
C GLU A 94 14.76 5.72 3.93
N ALA A 95 15.19 4.69 3.20
CA ALA A 95 14.98 4.60 1.75
C ALA A 95 13.48 4.57 1.41
N MET A 96 12.72 3.67 2.06
CA MET A 96 11.27 3.56 1.87
C MET A 96 10.55 4.88 2.19
N THR A 97 10.99 5.60 3.24
CA THR A 97 10.42 6.90 3.60
C THR A 97 10.67 7.94 2.52
N ARG A 98 11.91 7.99 1.96
CA ARG A 98 12.22 8.91 0.85
C ARG A 98 11.37 8.62 -0.38
N ASP A 99 11.21 7.34 -0.73
CA ASP A 99 10.42 6.94 -1.89
C ASP A 99 8.93 7.27 -1.70
N ALA A 100 8.38 7.02 -0.52
CA ALA A 100 7.00 7.38 -0.19
C ALA A 100 6.74 8.89 -0.26
N LEU A 101 7.71 9.70 0.18
CA LEU A 101 7.63 11.16 0.08
C LEU A 101 7.68 11.63 -1.37
N ALA A 102 8.53 11.03 -2.22
CA ALA A 102 8.58 11.34 -3.64
C ALA A 102 7.23 11.06 -4.33
N VAL A 103 6.66 9.87 -4.12
CA VAL A 103 5.34 9.51 -4.65
C VAL A 103 4.25 10.44 -4.13
N THR A 104 4.33 10.86 -2.87
CA THR A 104 3.36 11.81 -2.30
C THR A 104 3.38 13.15 -3.03
N GLU A 105 4.54 13.60 -3.46
CA GLU A 105 4.67 14.84 -4.23
C GLU A 105 4.06 14.68 -5.64
N ASP A 106 4.36 13.57 -6.33
CA ASP A 106 3.75 13.26 -7.63
C ASP A 106 2.21 13.19 -7.55
N LEU A 107 1.67 12.64 -6.44
CA LEU A 107 0.23 12.59 -6.19
C LEU A 107 -0.38 13.97 -6.00
N LYS A 108 0.31 14.89 -5.32
CA LYS A 108 -0.15 16.27 -5.16
C LYS A 108 -0.17 16.99 -6.50
N GLU A 109 0.90 16.88 -7.29
CA GLU A 109 0.96 17.47 -8.64
C GLU A 109 -0.19 16.94 -9.51
N THR A 110 -0.42 15.63 -9.47
CA THR A 110 -1.53 15.00 -10.19
C THR A 110 -2.87 15.56 -9.73
N ALA A 111 -3.10 15.66 -8.42
CA ALA A 111 -4.34 16.21 -7.87
C ALA A 111 -4.55 17.69 -8.27
N GLU A 112 -3.49 18.49 -8.31
CA GLU A 112 -3.53 19.88 -8.77
C GLU A 112 -3.93 19.97 -10.24
N ARG A 113 -3.30 19.17 -11.11
CA ARG A 113 -3.67 19.09 -12.53
C ARG A 113 -5.13 18.72 -12.74
N TYR A 114 -5.66 17.76 -11.98
CA TYR A 114 -7.09 17.41 -12.05
C TYR A 114 -7.99 18.57 -11.62
N ARG A 115 -7.62 19.34 -10.60
CA ARG A 115 -8.37 20.52 -10.16
C ARG A 115 -8.35 21.61 -11.24
N GLU A 116 -7.24 21.81 -11.93
CA GLU A 116 -7.14 22.77 -13.03
C GLU A 116 -7.99 22.35 -14.23
N GLU A 117 -7.92 21.08 -14.63
CA GLU A 117 -8.73 20.56 -15.73
C GLU A 117 -10.22 20.63 -15.39
N ALA A 118 -10.61 20.33 -14.15
CA ALA A 118 -11.99 20.48 -13.69
C ALA A 118 -12.48 21.94 -13.83
N LYS A 119 -11.66 22.94 -13.45
CA LYS A 119 -12.00 24.36 -13.64
C LYS A 119 -12.16 24.70 -15.12
N ARG A 120 -11.29 24.18 -15.99
CA ARG A 120 -11.36 24.41 -17.43
C ARG A 120 -12.64 23.85 -18.03
N VAL A 121 -12.96 22.60 -17.72
CA VAL A 121 -14.18 21.92 -18.20
C VAL A 121 -15.42 22.62 -17.69
N PHE A 122 -15.43 23.05 -16.42
CA PHE A 122 -16.54 23.82 -15.84
C PHE A 122 -16.85 25.08 -16.67
N VAL A 123 -15.83 25.90 -16.96
CA VAL A 123 -16.00 27.12 -17.78
C VAL A 123 -16.49 26.79 -19.18
N GLN A 124 -16.00 25.72 -19.80
CA GLN A 124 -16.48 25.29 -21.12
C GLN A 124 -17.97 24.92 -21.09
N ILE A 125 -18.41 24.18 -20.06
CA ILE A 125 -19.81 23.78 -19.91
C ILE A 125 -20.70 25.01 -19.70
N GLU A 126 -20.30 25.96 -18.87
CA GLU A 126 -21.07 27.20 -18.65
C GLU A 126 -21.18 28.00 -19.94
N ASN A 127 -20.08 28.22 -20.65
CA ASN A 127 -20.08 28.97 -21.92
C ASN A 127 -20.97 28.30 -22.98
N CYS A 128 -20.86 26.98 -23.15
CA CYS A 128 -21.72 26.23 -24.07
C CYS A 128 -23.21 26.31 -23.67
N SER A 129 -23.49 26.28 -22.37
CA SER A 129 -24.86 26.39 -21.85
C SER A 129 -25.45 27.77 -22.10
N LEU A 130 -24.67 28.84 -21.90
CA LEU A 130 -25.08 30.23 -22.18
C LEU A 130 -25.39 30.43 -23.66
N VAL A 131 -24.49 30.02 -24.54
CA VAL A 131 -24.69 30.12 -26.00
C VAL A 131 -25.96 29.35 -26.41
N THR A 132 -26.17 28.15 -25.86
CA THR A 132 -27.37 27.35 -26.15
C THR A 132 -28.64 28.04 -25.65
N ALA A 133 -28.61 28.71 -24.50
CA ALA A 133 -29.73 29.48 -23.98
C ALA A 133 -30.05 30.70 -24.85
N GLU A 134 -29.02 31.43 -25.31
CA GLU A 134 -29.16 32.56 -26.23
C GLU A 134 -29.76 32.15 -27.58
N VAL A 135 -29.30 31.03 -28.14
CA VAL A 135 -29.88 30.46 -29.38
C VAL A 135 -31.36 30.14 -29.18
N ARG A 136 -31.72 29.47 -28.08
CA ARG A 136 -33.13 29.17 -27.77
C ARG A 136 -33.96 30.44 -27.66
N LYS A 137 -33.48 31.45 -26.91
CA LYS A 137 -34.16 32.74 -26.77
C LYS A 137 -34.39 33.40 -28.14
N THR A 138 -33.35 33.49 -28.96
CA THR A 138 -33.41 34.09 -30.29
C THR A 138 -34.40 33.36 -31.21
N CYS A 139 -34.40 32.02 -31.19
CA CYS A 139 -35.36 31.22 -31.96
C CYS A 139 -36.82 31.44 -31.52
N VAL A 140 -37.07 31.57 -30.21
CA VAL A 140 -38.40 31.87 -29.67
C VAL A 140 -38.85 33.26 -30.11
N GLU A 141 -38.01 34.27 -29.94
CA GLU A 141 -38.31 35.65 -30.36
C GLU A 141 -38.58 35.76 -31.87
N LEU A 142 -37.79 35.05 -32.70
CA LEU A 142 -38.01 35.02 -34.14
C LEU A 142 -39.33 34.35 -34.50
N LYS A 143 -39.65 33.21 -33.86
CA LYS A 143 -40.93 32.51 -34.05
C LYS A 143 -42.11 33.42 -33.71
N GLU A 144 -42.05 34.16 -32.62
CA GLU A 144 -43.09 35.11 -32.22
C GLU A 144 -43.27 36.23 -33.26
N LYS A 145 -42.18 36.81 -33.76
CA LYS A 145 -42.22 37.82 -34.84
C LYS A 145 -42.86 37.28 -36.13
N ILE A 146 -42.66 36.01 -36.46
CA ILE A 146 -43.27 35.36 -37.63
C ILE A 146 -44.75 35.04 -37.39
N ALA A 147 -45.18 34.82 -36.15
CA ALA A 147 -46.57 34.50 -35.83
C ALA A 147 -47.50 35.73 -35.84
N VAL A 148 -46.99 36.92 -35.52
CA VAL A 148 -47.77 38.18 -35.45
C VAL A 148 -48.41 38.61 -36.79
N PRO A 149 -47.76 38.48 -37.97
CA PRO A 149 -48.37 38.82 -39.26
C PRO A 149 -49.58 37.96 -39.65
N ALA A 150 -49.69 36.72 -39.18
CA ALA A 150 -50.71 35.77 -39.65
C ALA A 150 -52.10 35.96 -38.98
N ALA A 151 -52.20 36.76 -37.91
CA ALA A 151 -53.44 36.96 -37.17
C ALA A 151 -54.30 38.13 -37.68
N ILE A 152 -53.72 39.05 -38.47
CA ILE A 152 -54.41 40.28 -38.92
C ILE A 152 -55.25 40.03 -40.19
N ASP A 153 -54.98 38.97 -40.94
CA ASP A 153 -55.60 38.71 -42.25
C ASP A 153 -56.77 37.71 -42.25
N ARG A 154 -57.38 37.38 -41.09
CA ARG A 154 -58.61 36.57 -41.10
C ARG A 154 -59.83 37.45 -41.41
N PRO A 155 -60.48 37.32 -42.57
CA PRO A 155 -61.67 38.10 -42.87
C PRO A 155 -62.83 37.67 -41.97
N LYS A 156 -63.50 38.65 -41.35
CA LYS A 156 -64.71 38.41 -40.54
C LYS A 156 -65.81 37.80 -41.41
N PRO A 157 -66.51 36.75 -40.96
CA PRO A 157 -67.62 36.18 -41.72
C PRO A 157 -68.76 37.18 -41.80
N LYS A 158 -69.19 37.51 -43.03
CA LYS A 158 -70.39 38.33 -43.28
C LYS A 158 -71.61 37.58 -42.74
N LYS A 159 -72.30 38.16 -41.75
CA LYS A 159 -73.62 37.70 -41.31
C LYS A 159 -74.65 38.06 -42.39
N LYS A 160 -75.60 37.14 -42.55
CA LYS A 160 -76.74 37.08 -43.50
C LYS A 160 -77.39 38.42 -43.81
#